data_AF-A0A7X8IK67-F1
#
_entry.id   AF-A0A7X8IK67-F1
#
_cell.length_a   1.000
_cell.length_b   1.000
_cell.length_c   1.000
_cell.angle_alpha   90.00
_cell.angle_beta   90.00
_cell.angle_gamma   90.00
#
_symmetry.space_group_name_H-M   'P 1'
#
loop_
_entity.id
_entity.type
_entity.pdbx_description
1 polymer ?
#
loop_
_entity_poly.entity_id
_entity_poly.type
_entity_poly.pdbx_seq_one_letter_code
_entity_poly.pdbx_strand_id
1 'polypeptide(L)'
;MQNCAYLSNSEKYSEFQFNEYSIRFRTSSHLRKYTEIKHWDNGYLVVTADYDTTGELEEYIDLIPMLKNLFIEPEIFLPQIKEVKLKYA
;
A
#
# COMPACT_ATOMS: atom_id res chain seq x y z
N MET A 1 -14.90 12.40 6.66
CA MET A 1 -13.94 11.71 5.79
C MET A 1 -12.89 11.08 6.68
N GLN A 2 -12.58 9.80 6.49
CA GLN A 2 -11.49 9.14 7.22
C GLN A 2 -10.21 9.40 6.42
N ASN A 3 -9.31 10.21 6.97
CA ASN A 3 -8.02 10.52 6.33
C ASN A 3 -6.96 9.41 6.53
N CYS A 4 -7.39 8.18 6.85
CA CYS A 4 -6.54 7.02 7.05
C CYS A 4 -6.76 6.06 5.90
N ALA A 5 -5.69 5.72 5.19
CA ALA A 5 -5.70 4.63 4.23
C ALA A 5 -5.20 3.33 4.87
N TYR A 6 -5.47 2.20 4.21
CA TYR A 6 -5.12 0.89 4.70
C TYR A 6 -4.32 0.12 3.64
N LEU A 7 -3.20 -0.46 4.07
CA LEU A 7 -2.43 -1.42 3.27
C LEU A 7 -2.65 -2.83 3.80
N SER A 8 -2.86 -3.77 2.88
CA SER A 8 -2.89 -5.19 3.16
C SER A 8 -2.36 -5.96 1.94
N ASN A 9 -2.32 -7.29 2.03
CA ASN A 9 -2.08 -8.16 0.89
C ASN A 9 -3.07 -9.33 0.90
N SER A 10 -3.34 -9.85 -0.28
CA SER A 10 -4.14 -11.05 -0.51
C SER A 10 -3.59 -11.79 -1.73
N GLU A 11 -3.30 -13.07 -1.54
CA GLU A 11 -2.65 -13.92 -2.55
C GLU A 11 -1.38 -13.29 -3.13
N LYS A 12 -1.43 -12.86 -4.39
CA LYS A 12 -0.33 -12.24 -5.16
C LYS A 12 -0.54 -10.74 -5.37
N TYR A 13 -1.39 -10.13 -4.55
CA TYR A 13 -1.72 -8.72 -4.65
C TYR A 13 -1.52 -8.01 -3.33
N SER A 14 -1.00 -6.80 -3.42
CA SER A 14 -1.10 -5.80 -2.37
C SER A 14 -2.34 -4.96 -2.64
N GLU A 15 -3.03 -4.57 -1.57
CA GLU A 15 -4.29 -3.85 -1.63
C GLU A 15 -4.17 -2.56 -0.82
N PHE A 16 -4.42 -1.44 -1.47
CA PHE A 16 -4.42 -0.12 -0.87
C PHE A 16 -5.85 0.44 -0.90
N GLN A 17 -6.43 0.61 0.28
CA GLN A 17 -7.82 1.05 0.46
C GLN A 17 -7.87 2.46 1.04
N PHE A 18 -8.63 3.35 0.41
CA PHE A 18 -8.89 4.70 0.93
C PHE A 18 -10.28 5.17 0.51
N ASN A 19 -11.15 5.45 1.50
CA ASN A 19 -12.58 5.70 1.27
C ASN A 19 -13.22 4.61 0.37
N GLU A 20 -13.82 4.99 -0.75
CA GLU A 20 -14.41 4.09 -1.75
C GLU A 20 -13.39 3.44 -2.69
N TYR A 21 -12.12 3.84 -2.65
CA TYR A 21 -11.09 3.31 -3.53
C TYR A 21 -10.47 2.04 -2.97
N SER A 22 -10.36 1.02 -3.81
CA SER A 22 -9.60 -0.20 -3.56
C SER A 22 -8.64 -0.43 -4.74
N ILE A 23 -7.38 -0.10 -4.53
CA ILE A 23 -6.32 -0.17 -5.55
C ILE A 23 -5.53 -1.44 -5.31
N ARG A 24 -5.50 -2.34 -6.30
CA ARG A 24 -4.77 -3.62 -6.21
C ARG A 24 -3.61 -3.63 -7.19
N PHE A 25 -2.45 -4.05 -6.72
CA PHE A 25 -1.24 -4.19 -7.54
C PHE A 25 -0.54 -5.50 -7.23
N ARG A 26 0.13 -6.06 -8.25
CA ARG A 26 0.81 -7.35 -8.09
C ARG A 26 1.98 -7.21 -7.14
N THR A 27 2.11 -8.22 -6.28
CA THR A 27 3.28 -8.46 -5.45
C THR A 27 3.73 -9.91 -5.63
N SER A 28 4.78 -10.32 -4.92
CA SER A 28 5.25 -11.69 -4.92
C SER A 28 4.22 -12.64 -4.32
N SER A 29 4.12 -13.85 -4.88
CA SER A 29 3.35 -14.95 -4.26
C SER A 29 3.97 -15.44 -2.95
N HIS A 30 5.20 -15.02 -2.63
CA HIS A 30 5.93 -15.35 -1.42
C HIS A 30 5.73 -14.34 -0.29
N LEU A 31 5.08 -13.20 -0.57
CA LEU A 31 4.74 -12.22 0.46
C LEU A 31 3.67 -12.82 1.37
N ARG A 32 3.99 -13.04 2.65
CA ARG A 32 3.02 -13.46 3.66
C ARG A 32 2.17 -12.28 4.08
N LYS A 33 2.82 -11.22 4.55
CA LYS A 33 2.17 -9.99 5.01
C LYS A 33 3.16 -8.84 5.14
N TYR A 34 2.65 -7.63 5.04
CA TYR A 34 3.30 -6.44 5.60
C TYR A 34 3.18 -6.44 7.12
N THR A 35 4.26 -6.16 7.83
CA THR A 35 4.34 -6.18 9.31
C THR A 35 4.45 -4.78 9.91
N GLU A 36 4.92 -3.79 9.16
CA GLU A 36 5.04 -2.41 9.63
C GLU A 36 4.88 -1.38 8.49
N ILE A 37 4.28 -0.23 8.77
CA ILE A 37 4.40 0.99 7.95
C ILE A 37 5.51 1.84 8.56
N LYS A 38 6.68 1.90 7.91
CA LYS A 38 7.83 2.67 8.40
C LYS A 38 7.73 4.14 8.01
N HIS A 39 7.24 4.42 6.82
CA HIS A 39 7.13 5.78 6.30
C HIS A 39 6.00 5.91 5.28
N TRP A 40 5.33 7.06 5.32
CA TRP A 40 4.37 7.52 4.34
C TRP A 40 4.72 8.94 3.93
N ASP A 41 4.91 9.16 2.64
CA ASP A 41 5.12 10.48 2.05
C ASP A 41 4.32 10.60 0.74
N ASN A 42 3.10 11.10 0.87
CA ASN A 42 2.24 11.55 -0.23
C ASN A 42 2.34 10.67 -1.51
N GLY A 43 2.10 9.37 -1.38
CA GLY A 43 2.15 8.39 -2.48
C GLY A 43 3.32 7.41 -2.43
N TYR A 44 4.35 7.70 -1.63
CA TYR A 44 5.48 6.81 -1.38
C TYR A 44 5.37 6.14 -0.02
N LEU A 45 5.53 4.82 0.01
CA LEU A 45 5.49 3.99 1.21
C LEU A 45 6.81 3.26 1.40
N VAL A 46 7.27 3.24 2.65
CA VAL A 46 8.31 2.32 3.12
C VAL A 46 7.67 1.38 4.14
N VAL A 47 7.79 0.08 3.93
CA VAL A 47 7.14 -0.94 4.75
C VAL A 47 8.10 -2.06 5.09
N THR A 48 7.82 -2.75 6.19
CA THR A 48 8.42 -4.05 6.47
C THR A 48 7.49 -5.13 5.90
N ALA A 49 8.04 -6.02 5.07
CA ALA A 49 7.34 -7.08 4.36
C ALA A 49 7.94 -8.45 4.73
N ASP A 50 7.13 -9.34 5.29
CA ASP A 50 7.52 -10.70 5.67
C ASP A 50 7.30 -11.67 4.50
N TYR A 51 8.39 -12.24 4.01
CA TYR A 51 8.42 -13.21 2.93
C TYR A 51 8.67 -14.62 3.46
N ASP A 52 7.98 -15.61 2.90
CA ASP A 52 8.16 -17.01 3.30
C ASP A 52 9.54 -17.60 2.95
N THR A 53 10.26 -16.97 2.03
CA THR A 53 11.58 -17.38 1.56
C THR A 53 12.73 -16.68 2.28
N THR A 54 12.59 -15.39 2.56
CA THR A 54 13.69 -14.52 3.04
C THR A 54 13.43 -13.87 4.41
N GLY A 55 12.23 -14.02 4.98
CA GLY A 55 11.81 -13.31 6.18
C GLY A 55 11.50 -11.84 5.91
N GLU A 56 11.66 -10.99 6.93
CA GLU A 56 11.34 -9.56 6.86
C GLU A 56 12.36 -8.77 6.04
N LEU A 57 11.86 -8.00 5.08
CA LEU A 57 12.61 -7.08 4.23
C LEU A 57 11.95 -5.70 4.22
N GLU A 58 12.75 -4.66 4.04
CA GLU A 58 12.22 -3.32 3.74
C GLU A 58 11.82 -3.23 2.26
N GLU A 59 10.59 -2.79 2.00
CA GLU A 59 10.02 -2.64 0.66
C GLU A 59 9.52 -1.22 0.42
N TYR A 60 9.68 -0.77 -0.81
CA TYR A 60 9.32 0.57 -1.26
C TYR A 60 8.20 0.49 -2.28
N ILE A 61 7.09 1.19 -2.03
CA ILE A 61 5.91 1.17 -2.89
C ILE A 61 5.63 2.61 -3.35
N ASP A 62 5.62 2.82 -4.67
CA ASP A 62 5.23 4.09 -5.29
C ASP A 62 3.83 3.96 -5.92
N LEU A 63 2.85 4.64 -5.32
CA LEU A 63 1.46 4.65 -5.76
C LEU A 63 1.23 5.54 -6.98
N ILE A 64 2.11 6.51 -7.27
CA ILE A 64 1.88 7.52 -8.32
C ILE A 64 1.69 6.85 -9.70
N PRO A 65 2.55 5.93 -10.17
CA PRO A 65 2.34 5.25 -11.44
C PRO A 65 1.05 4.44 -11.49
N MET A 66 0.67 3.80 -10.38
CA MET A 66 -0.54 2.98 -10.29
C MET A 66 -1.80 3.83 -10.40
N LEU A 67 -1.84 4.96 -9.69
CA LEU A 67 -2.94 5.92 -9.76
C LEU A 67 -3.10 6.47 -11.17
N LYS A 68 -2.00 6.88 -11.82
CA LYS A 68 -2.02 7.38 -13.20
C LYS A 68 -2.55 6.34 -14.19
N ASN A 69 -2.15 5.07 -14.05
CA ASN A 69 -2.65 3.98 -14.90
C ASN A 69 -4.15 3.70 -14.72
N LEU A 70 -4.70 4.08 -13.55
CA LEU A 70 -6.13 3.98 -13.25
C LEU A 70 -6.90 5.27 -13.57
N PHE A 71 -6.25 6.25 -14.22
CA PHE A 71 -6.81 7.58 -14.50
C PHE A 71 -7.24 8.34 -13.23
N ILE A 72 -6.58 8.09 -12.10
CA ILE A 72 -6.75 8.83 -10.85
C ILE A 72 -5.66 9.90 -10.78
N GLU A 73 -6.04 11.16 -10.59
CA GLU A 73 -5.12 12.29 -10.44
C GLU A 73 -4.42 12.26 -9.06
N PRO A 74 -3.11 11.91 -8.99
CA PRO A 74 -2.41 11.75 -7.71
C PRO A 74 -2.38 13.04 -6.88
N GLU A 75 -2.29 14.18 -7.54
CA GLU A 75 -2.21 15.51 -6.94
C GLU A 75 -3.50 15.92 -6.22
N ILE A 76 -4.63 15.30 -6.58
CA ILE A 76 -5.93 15.49 -5.91
C ILE A 76 -6.18 14.38 -4.89
N PHE A 77 -5.82 13.14 -5.23
CA PHE A 77 -6.11 11.97 -4.42
C PHE A 77 -5.24 11.89 -3.15
N LEU A 78 -3.93 11.99 -3.29
CA LEU A 78 -2.95 11.70 -2.24
C LEU A 78 -2.97 12.69 -1.06
N PRO A 79 -3.14 14.02 -1.25
CA PRO A 79 -3.16 14.98 -0.14
C PRO A 79 -4.29 14.77 0.88
N GLN A 80 -5.29 13.95 0.53
CA GLN A 80 -6.40 13.61 1.42
C GLN A 80 -6.00 12.56 2.47
N ILE A 81 -4.92 11.80 2.25
CA ILE A 81 -4.44 10.71 3.10
C ILE A 81 -3.38 11.25 4.08
N LYS A 82 -3.71 11.25 5.36
CA LYS A 82 -2.84 11.74 6.44
C LYS A 82 -1.98 10.64 7.06
N GLU A 83 -2.44 9.40 7.03
CA GLU A 83 -1.72 8.25 7.56
C GLU A 83 -2.12 6.97 6.81
N VAL A 84 -1.23 5.98 6.85
CA VAL A 84 -1.48 4.64 6.31
C VAL A 84 -1.29 3.63 7.44
N LYS A 85 -2.22 2.69 7.57
CA LYS A 85 -2.17 1.62 8.57
C LYS A 85 -2.26 0.25 7.91
N LEU A 86 -1.75 -0.77 8.59
CA LEU A 86 -1.98 -2.14 8.17
C LEU A 86 -3.40 -2.58 8.51
N LYS A 87 -4.00 -3.41 7.65
CA LYS A 87 -5.34 -3.99 7.88
C LYS A 87 -5.32 -5.48 7.56
N TYR A 88 -5.42 -6.29 8.60
CA TYR A 88 -5.66 -7.73 8.49
C TYR A 88 -6.89 -8.07 9.34
N ALA A 89 -7.66 -9.05 8.88
CA ALA A 89 -8.84 -9.57 9.60
C ALA A 89 -8.41 -10.48 10.76
#